data_AF-A0A3N5GEC7-F1
#
_entry.id   AF-A0A3N5GEC7-F1
#
_cell.length_a   1.000
_cell.length_b   1.000
_cell.length_c   1.000
_cell.angle_alpha   90.00
_cell.angle_beta   90.00
_cell.angle_gamma   90.00
#
_symmetry.space_group_name_H-M   'P 1'
#
loop_
_entity.id
_entity.type
_entity.pdbx_description
1 polymer ?
#
loop_
_entity_poly.entity_id
_entity_poly.type
_entity_poly.pdbx_seq_one_letter_code
_entity_poly.pdbx_strand_id
1 'polypeptide(L)'
;GWSRRTHTGLWQLYASRALIEATVLELSRGRHNVTFLERTEVTALRAAGETQRYCTGVDVLMRDDGKTHTLEADLVVDASGAHSRSAEWLRRLDLELPEDEVIDGHSGYSSR
;
A
#
# COMPACT_ATOMS: atom_id res chain seq x y z
N GLY A 1 -5.12 -25.53 -2.22
CA GLY A 1 -5.59 -26.72 -2.99
C GLY A 1 -4.45 -27.70 -3.22
N TRP A 2 -4.74 -28.91 -3.70
CA TRP A 2 -3.70 -29.85 -4.16
C TRP A 2 -3.33 -29.54 -5.60
N SER A 3 -2.05 -29.39 -5.89
CA SER A 3 -1.51 -29.25 -7.26
C SER A 3 -0.48 -30.34 -7.52
N ARG A 4 -0.34 -30.74 -8.80
CA ARG A 4 0.58 -31.78 -9.23
C ARG A 4 2.01 -31.30 -9.01
N ARG A 5 2.83 -32.08 -8.31
CA ARG A 5 4.25 -31.76 -8.11
C ARG A 5 4.93 -31.66 -9.47
N THR A 6 5.41 -30.47 -9.81
CA THR A 6 6.15 -30.19 -11.04
C THR A 6 7.47 -29.49 -10.69
N HIS A 7 8.52 -29.81 -11.42
CA HIS A 7 9.81 -29.16 -11.24
C HIS A 7 9.83 -27.88 -12.09
N THR A 8 9.65 -26.72 -11.45
CA THR A 8 9.56 -25.42 -12.14
C THR A 8 10.91 -24.77 -12.38
N GLY A 9 12.00 -25.26 -11.75
CA GLY A 9 13.31 -24.59 -11.75
C GLY A 9 13.33 -23.30 -10.92
N LEU A 10 12.23 -22.96 -10.24
CA LEU A 10 12.11 -21.79 -9.38
C LEU A 10 12.39 -22.17 -7.92
N TRP A 11 13.25 -21.40 -7.26
CA TRP A 11 13.41 -21.48 -5.81
C TRP A 11 12.25 -20.75 -5.13
N GLN A 12 11.57 -21.45 -4.23
CA GLN A 12 10.48 -20.88 -3.44
C GLN A 12 10.88 -20.94 -1.96
N LEU A 13 10.76 -19.79 -1.28
CA LEU A 13 10.86 -19.72 0.17
C LEU A 13 9.45 -19.87 0.74
N TYR A 14 9.28 -20.86 1.62
CA TYR A 14 8.04 -21.08 2.34
C TYR A 14 8.18 -20.57 3.77
N ALA A 15 7.33 -19.63 4.14
CA ALA A 15 7.23 -19.08 5.47
C ALA A 15 5.78 -18.65 5.72
N SER A 16 5.38 -18.50 6.98
CA SER A 16 4.10 -17.87 7.29
C SER A 16 4.11 -16.42 6.84
N ARG A 17 2.94 -15.88 6.47
CA ARG A 17 2.79 -14.46 6.11
C ARG A 17 3.36 -13.54 7.21
N ALA A 18 3.03 -13.82 8.46
CA ALA A 18 3.51 -13.05 9.61
C ALA A 18 5.05 -13.02 9.71
N LEU A 19 5.73 -14.15 9.42
CA LEU A 19 7.20 -14.20 9.42
C LEU A 19 7.79 -13.35 8.29
N ILE A 20 7.23 -13.44 7.08
CA ILE A 20 7.69 -12.64 5.94
C ILE A 20 7.51 -11.14 6.24
N GLU A 21 6.32 -10.73 6.67
CA GLU A 21 5.99 -9.33 6.98
C GLU A 21 6.88 -8.78 8.09
N ALA A 22 7.07 -9.53 9.19
CA ALA A 22 7.93 -9.10 10.30
C ALA A 22 9.39 -8.92 9.84
N THR A 23 9.90 -9.83 9.03
CA THR A 23 11.27 -9.75 8.48
C THR A 23 11.44 -8.53 7.58
N VAL A 24 10.50 -8.26 6.67
CA VAL A 24 10.55 -7.07 5.81
C VAL A 24 10.46 -5.78 6.63
N LEU A 25 9.61 -5.76 7.65
CA LEU A 25 9.46 -4.61 8.55
C LEU A 25 10.75 -4.34 9.33
N GLU A 26 11.40 -5.37 9.86
CA GLU A 26 12.67 -5.27 10.57
C GLU A 26 13.79 -4.73 9.66
N LEU A 27 13.93 -5.30 8.46
CA LEU A 27 14.90 -4.82 7.46
C LEU A 27 14.66 -3.35 7.07
N SER A 28 13.39 -2.93 7.00
CA SER A 28 13.03 -1.56 6.68
C SER A 28 13.32 -0.60 7.83
N ARG A 29 13.08 -1.01 9.08
CA ARG A 29 13.42 -0.24 10.30
C ARG A 29 14.92 -0.02 10.46
N GLY A 30 15.76 -0.90 9.91
CA GLY A 30 17.21 -0.74 9.91
C GLY A 30 17.73 0.35 8.95
N ARG A 31 16.88 0.97 8.12
CA ARG A 31 17.29 2.00 7.16
C ARG A 31 17.19 3.40 7.75
N HIS A 32 18.29 4.15 7.68
CA HIS A 32 18.39 5.52 8.21
C HIS A 32 17.51 6.55 7.50
N ASN A 33 17.11 6.27 6.25
CA ASN A 33 16.29 7.15 5.43
C ASN A 33 14.81 6.76 5.43
N VAL A 34 14.37 5.93 6.37
CA VAL A 34 12.97 5.49 6.50
C VAL A 34 12.46 5.91 7.88
N THR A 35 11.39 6.69 7.88
CA THR A 35 10.68 7.09 9.09
C THR A 35 9.35 6.37 9.16
N PHE A 36 9.05 5.76 10.31
CA PHE A 36 7.77 5.10 10.56
C PHE A 36 6.86 6.05 11.33
N LEU A 37 5.70 6.34 10.74
CA LEU A 37 4.60 7.01 11.42
C LEU A 37 3.53 5.97 11.73
N GLU A 38 3.58 5.43 12.94
CA GLU A 38 2.58 4.45 13.40
C GLU A 38 1.28 5.17 13.79
N ARG A 39 0.18 4.41 13.89
CA ARG A 39 -1.14 4.92 14.34
C ARG A 39 -1.62 6.15 13.55
N THR A 40 -1.26 6.20 12.28
CA THR A 40 -1.50 7.31 11.36
C THR A 40 -2.25 6.79 10.14
N GLU A 41 -3.41 7.36 9.84
CA GLU A 41 -4.26 6.95 8.71
C GLU A 41 -4.26 8.04 7.63
N VAL A 42 -3.92 7.69 6.39
CA VAL A 42 -4.05 8.63 5.26
C VAL A 42 -5.52 8.82 4.90
N THR A 43 -6.02 10.05 4.93
CA THR A 43 -7.45 10.37 4.70
C THR A 43 -7.72 11.01 3.34
N ALA A 44 -6.73 11.70 2.75
CA ALA A 44 -6.83 12.29 1.42
C ALA A 44 -5.46 12.43 0.73
N LEU A 45 -5.47 12.40 -0.60
CA LEU A 45 -4.33 12.81 -1.43
C LEU A 45 -4.39 14.32 -1.68
N ARG A 46 -3.23 14.99 -1.67
CA ARG A 46 -3.12 16.40 -2.04
C ARG A 46 -2.47 16.54 -3.40
N ALA A 47 -3.03 17.45 -4.19
CA ALA A 47 -2.47 17.84 -5.47
C ALA A 47 -2.57 19.35 -5.68
N ALA A 48 -1.85 19.84 -6.68
CA ALA A 48 -1.78 21.25 -7.04
C ALA A 48 -1.83 21.46 -8.56
N GLY A 49 -2.03 22.73 -8.95
CA GLY A 49 -2.23 23.17 -10.33
C GLY A 49 -3.70 23.13 -10.74
N GLU A 50 -4.04 23.83 -11.84
CA GLU A 50 -5.43 23.95 -12.33
C GLU A 50 -6.06 22.58 -12.62
N THR A 51 -5.26 21.62 -13.07
CA THR A 51 -5.70 20.27 -13.40
C THR A 51 -5.37 19.22 -12.34
N GLN A 52 -4.95 19.62 -11.13
CA GLN A 52 -4.58 18.71 -10.02
C GLN A 52 -3.53 17.64 -10.40
N ARG A 53 -2.64 17.95 -11.36
CA ARG A 53 -1.69 16.97 -11.93
C ARG A 53 -0.44 16.75 -11.08
N TYR A 54 -0.14 17.65 -10.14
CA TYR A 54 1.07 17.58 -9.33
C TYR A 54 0.71 17.11 -7.93
N CYS A 55 1.10 15.89 -7.54
CA CYS A 55 0.96 15.43 -6.17
C CYS A 55 1.87 16.28 -5.26
N THR A 56 1.34 16.69 -4.11
CA THR A 56 2.06 17.50 -3.13
C THR A 56 2.09 16.88 -1.74
N GLY A 57 1.48 15.70 -1.58
CA GLY A 57 1.47 14.96 -0.32
C GLY A 57 0.12 14.34 0.02
N VAL A 58 -0.11 14.15 1.32
CA VAL A 58 -1.32 13.54 1.87
C VAL A 58 -1.80 14.26 3.13
N ASP A 59 -3.10 14.20 3.39
CA ASP A 59 -3.63 14.46 4.71
C ASP A 59 -3.71 13.16 5.51
N VAL A 60 -3.31 13.23 6.79
CA VAL A 60 -3.27 12.09 7.70
C VAL A 60 -4.01 12.39 9.00
N LEU A 61 -4.79 11.44 9.48
CA LEU A 61 -5.38 11.45 10.81
C LEU A 61 -4.45 10.70 11.77
N MET A 62 -3.88 11.43 12.73
CA MET A 62 -3.05 10.81 13.76
C MET A 62 -3.93 10.41 14.95
N ARG A 63 -3.86 9.15 15.37
CA ARG A 63 -4.69 8.65 16.47
C ARG A 63 -4.30 9.24 17.83
N ASP A 64 -3.06 9.70 17.96
CA ASP A 64 -2.53 10.17 19.24
C ASP A 64 -3.13 11.50 19.69
N ASP A 65 -3.45 12.39 18.75
CA ASP A 65 -4.13 13.66 19.02
C ASP A 65 -5.53 13.75 18.40
N GLY A 66 -5.90 12.80 17.53
CA GLY A 66 -7.19 12.77 16.83
C GLY A 66 -7.33 13.87 15.79
N LYS A 67 -6.23 14.46 15.32
CA LYS A 67 -6.24 15.59 14.38
C LYS A 67 -5.73 15.19 13.01
N THR A 68 -6.22 15.93 12.02
CA THR A 68 -5.71 15.85 10.66
C THR A 68 -4.48 16.75 10.51
N HIS A 69 -3.41 16.19 9.97
CA HIS A 69 -2.17 16.87 9.62
C HIS A 69 -1.87 16.69 8.14
N THR A 70 -1.06 17.58 7.57
CA THR A 70 -0.57 17.42 6.20
C THR A 70 0.87 16.91 6.22
N LEU A 71 1.14 15.87 5.44
CA LEU A 71 2.48 15.40 5.12
C LEU A 71 2.79 15.77 3.68
N GLU A 72 3.74 16.66 3.49
CA GLU A 72 4.21 17.07 2.16
C GLU A 72 5.10 15.97 1.55
N ALA A 73 4.91 15.69 0.27
CA ALA A 73 5.73 14.76 -0.48
C ALA A 73 5.65 15.03 -1.99
N ASP A 74 6.77 14.86 -2.69
CA ASP A 74 6.82 14.95 -4.14
C ASP A 74 6.33 13.65 -4.83
N LEU A 75 6.30 12.55 -4.09
CA LEU A 75 5.81 11.23 -4.53
C LEU A 75 5.09 10.52 -3.40
N VAL A 76 3.88 10.03 -3.70
CA VAL A 76 3.09 9.18 -2.80
C VAL A 76 2.91 7.82 -3.46
N VAL A 77 3.24 6.76 -2.73
CA VAL A 77 3.01 5.37 -3.16
C VAL A 77 1.95 4.76 -2.25
N ASP A 78 0.81 4.40 -2.82
CA ASP A 78 -0.20 3.66 -2.08
C ASP A 78 0.14 2.16 -2.05
N ALA A 79 0.47 1.69 -0.85
CA ALA A 79 0.75 0.29 -0.56
C ALA A 79 -0.24 -0.31 0.47
N SER A 80 -1.45 0.26 0.57
CA SER A 80 -2.50 -0.20 1.51
C SER A 80 -3.19 -1.51 1.11
N GLY A 81 -2.89 -2.03 -0.09
CA GLY A 81 -3.32 -3.35 -0.55
C GLY A 81 -4.75 -3.39 -1.04
N ALA A 82 -5.42 -4.53 -0.87
CA ALA A 82 -6.74 -4.81 -1.46
C ALA A 82 -7.88 -3.88 -0.99
N HIS A 83 -7.68 -3.16 0.11
CA HIS A 83 -8.65 -2.20 0.65
C HIS A 83 -8.20 -0.75 0.43
N SER A 84 -7.37 -0.53 -0.59
CA SER A 84 -6.92 0.80 -0.99
C SER A 84 -8.09 1.74 -1.27
N ARG A 85 -7.94 2.99 -0.82
CA ARG A 85 -8.84 4.10 -1.12
C ARG A 85 -8.34 5.00 -2.25
N SER A 86 -7.33 4.58 -3.01
CA SER A 86 -6.74 5.40 -4.08
C SER A 86 -7.77 5.87 -5.10
N ALA A 87 -8.70 5.00 -5.52
CA ALA A 87 -9.76 5.39 -6.44
C ALA A 87 -10.72 6.45 -5.85
N GLU A 88 -10.96 6.42 -4.54
CA GLU A 88 -11.75 7.45 -3.86
C GLU A 88 -10.99 8.79 -3.82
N TRP A 89 -9.71 8.76 -3.49
CA TRP A 89 -8.86 9.96 -3.44
C TRP A 89 -8.71 10.63 -4.81
N LEU A 90 -8.48 9.86 -5.87
CA LEU A 90 -8.37 10.38 -7.24
C LEU A 90 -9.69 11.01 -7.71
N ARG A 91 -10.83 10.36 -7.45
CA ARG A 91 -12.16 10.94 -7.76
C ARG A 91 -12.40 12.26 -7.03
N ARG A 92 -11.97 12.40 -5.78
CA ARG A 92 -12.09 13.67 -5.02
C ARG A 92 -11.25 14.80 -5.59
N LEU A 93 -10.22 14.48 -6.36
CA LEU A 93 -9.39 15.45 -7.08
C LEU A 93 -9.89 15.68 -8.52
N ASP A 94 -11.07 15.17 -8.87
CA ASP A 94 -11.63 15.19 -10.23
C ASP A 94 -10.67 14.60 -11.28
N LEU A 95 -9.83 13.65 -10.87
CA LEU A 95 -8.91 12.94 -11.75
C LEU A 95 -9.56 11.69 -12.33
N GLU A 96 -9.25 11.42 -13.59
CA GLU A 96 -9.65 10.18 -14.27
C GLU A 96 -8.97 8.98 -13.62
N LEU A 97 -9.74 7.92 -13.40
CA LEU A 97 -9.22 6.69 -12.82
C LEU A 97 -8.54 5.84 -13.91
N PRO A 98 -7.38 5.23 -13.60
CA PRO A 98 -6.82 4.23 -14.49
C PRO A 98 -7.76 3.01 -14.58
N GLU A 99 -7.68 2.27 -15.68
CA GLU A 99 -8.36 0.98 -15.79
C GLU A 99 -7.77 -0.01 -14.78
N ASP A 100 -8.64 -0.70 -14.04
CA ASP A 100 -8.22 -1.74 -13.10
C ASP A 100 -7.83 -3.01 -13.86
N GLU A 101 -6.59 -3.48 -13.68
CA GLU A 101 -6.15 -4.80 -14.11
C GLU A 101 -6.21 -5.78 -12.93
N VAL A 102 -7.16 -6.72 -12.96
CA VAL A 102 -7.31 -7.74 -11.92
C VAL A 102 -6.78 -9.07 -12.43
N ILE A 103 -5.68 -9.55 -11.82
CA ILE A 103 -5.12 -10.87 -12.09
C ILE A 103 -5.61 -11.84 -11.03
N ASP A 104 -6.54 -12.73 -11.39
CA ASP A 104 -6.90 -13.87 -10.53
C ASP A 104 -5.76 -14.90 -10.55
N GLY A 105 -5.03 -14.98 -9.44
CA GLY A 105 -3.94 -15.96 -9.29
C GLY A 105 -4.41 -17.41 -9.16
N HIS A 106 -5.72 -17.68 -9.20
CA HIS A 106 -6.35 -19.00 -9.03
C HIS A 106 -5.84 -19.78 -7.81
N SER A 107 -5.36 -19.06 -6.79
CA SER A 107 -4.79 -19.64 -5.59
C SER A 107 -5.90 -19.89 -4.57
N GLY A 108 -6.47 -21.09 -4.60
CA GLY A 108 -7.43 -21.53 -3.60
C GLY A 108 -6.77 -21.76 -2.23
N TYR A 109 -7.17 -20.96 -1.23
CA TYR A 109 -6.83 -21.19 0.18
C TYR A 109 -7.49 -22.48 0.66
N SER A 110 -6.70 -23.40 1.24
CA SER A 110 -7.22 -24.61 1.89
C SER A 110 -6.98 -24.46 3.37
N SER A 111 -7.92 -23.87 4.10
CA SER A 111 -8.00 -24.05 5.55
C SER A 111 -8.64 -25.41 5.83
N ARG A 112 -8.29 -26.04 6.96
CA ARG A 112 -9.16 -27.06 7.56
C ARG A 112 -10.31 -26.38 8.29
#